data_AF-W4IS36-F1
#
_entry.id   AF-W4IS36-F1
#
_cell.length_a   1.000
_cell.length_b   1.000
_cell.length_c   1.000
_cell.angle_alpha   90.00
_cell.angle_beta   90.00
_cell.angle_gamma   90.00
#
_symmetry.space_group_name_H-M   'P 1'
#
loop_
_entity.id
_entity.type
_entity.pdbx_description
1 polymer ?
#
loop_
_entity_poly.entity_id
_entity_poly.type
_entity_poly.pdbx_seq_one_letter_code
_entity_poly.pdbx_strand_id
1 'polypeptide(L)'
;MTCRFVKYIGCILLSKNVENIKLYSNFGNKFSFGGLDITICRNFYGSQNDSFICSLNIISDSSAFKKDLTAACIRAPYIREILSDEVKVLATFSHESYGPNIIAAVEQNNCLGTVFHPELLPHTAFQQYFYEKVKNYKYS
;
A
#
# COMPACT_ATOMS: atom_id res chain seq x y z
N MET A 1 14.98 -14.89 1.61
CA MET A 1 13.63 -14.39 1.26
C MET A 1 13.77 -13.07 0.51
N THR A 2 13.42 -13.00 -0.78
CA THR A 2 13.58 -11.77 -1.57
C THR A 2 12.64 -10.64 -1.10
N CYS A 3 13.09 -9.38 -1.16
CA CYS A 3 12.23 -8.23 -0.91
C CYS A 3 11.13 -8.12 -1.97
N ARG A 4 9.91 -7.76 -1.54
CA ARG A 4 8.75 -7.61 -2.42
C ARG A 4 8.17 -6.21 -2.30
N PHE A 5 8.10 -5.48 -3.41
CA PHE A 5 7.35 -4.24 -3.52
C PHE A 5 6.11 -4.49 -4.35
N VAL A 6 4.94 -4.28 -3.74
CA VAL A 6 3.68 -4.40 -4.42
C VAL A 6 2.91 -3.09 -4.34
N LYS A 7 2.25 -2.78 -5.44
CA LYS A 7 1.51 -1.53 -5.63
C LYS A 7 0.09 -1.87 -6.03
N TYR A 8 -0.87 -1.08 -5.59
CA TYR A 8 -2.26 -1.18 -6.01
C TYR A 8 -2.80 -2.62 -5.86
N ILE A 9 -3.13 -3.29 -6.97
CA ILE A 9 -3.58 -4.69 -6.99
C ILE A 9 -2.59 -5.66 -6.35
N GLY A 10 -1.28 -5.41 -6.48
CA GLY A 10 -0.29 -6.26 -5.83
C GLY A 10 -0.40 -6.22 -4.31
N CYS A 11 -0.82 -5.09 -3.71
CA CYS A 11 -1.04 -4.98 -2.27
C CYS A 11 -2.16 -5.91 -1.82
N ILE A 12 -3.22 -6.03 -2.64
CA ILE A 12 -4.30 -6.99 -2.40
C ILE A 12 -3.78 -8.43 -2.37
N LEU A 13 -2.87 -8.78 -3.27
CA LEU A 13 -2.32 -10.13 -3.38
C LEU A 13 -1.33 -10.51 -2.27
N LEU A 14 -0.81 -9.54 -1.49
CA LEU A 14 0.00 -9.84 -0.29
C LEU A 14 -0.78 -9.78 1.02
N SER A 15 -2.02 -9.27 0.99
CA SER A 15 -2.85 -9.06 2.18
C SER A 15 -3.36 -10.37 2.74
N LYS A 16 -3.35 -10.53 4.07
CA LYS A 16 -3.88 -11.72 4.75
C LYS A 16 -5.37 -11.93 4.48
N ASN A 17 -6.15 -10.85 4.61
CA ASN A 17 -7.59 -10.88 4.38
C ASN A 17 -7.96 -9.94 3.22
N VAL A 18 -8.73 -10.45 2.26
CA VAL A 18 -9.23 -9.66 1.14
C VAL A 18 -10.75 -9.69 1.14
N GLU A 19 -11.35 -8.52 1.24
CA GLU A 19 -12.79 -8.37 1.19
C GLU A 19 -13.33 -8.02 -0.19
N ASN A 20 -14.63 -8.27 -0.35
CA ASN A 20 -15.39 -8.01 -1.57
C ASN A 20 -14.95 -8.85 -2.78
N ILE A 21 -14.60 -10.13 -2.54
CA ILE A 21 -14.19 -11.10 -3.58
C ILE A 21 -15.32 -11.98 -4.12
N LYS A 22 -16.59 -11.69 -3.76
CA LYS A 22 -17.76 -12.56 -3.96
C LYS A 22 -18.01 -13.05 -5.40
N LEU A 23 -17.43 -12.40 -6.42
CA LEU A 23 -17.62 -12.74 -7.84
C LEU A 23 -16.43 -13.46 -8.50
N TYR A 24 -15.28 -13.65 -7.82
CA TYR A 24 -14.02 -13.99 -8.51
C TYR A 24 -13.22 -15.17 -7.94
N SER A 25 -13.69 -15.88 -6.91
CA SER A 25 -12.84 -16.85 -6.21
C SER A 25 -12.95 -18.28 -6.78
N ASN A 26 -12.34 -18.53 -7.94
CA ASN A 26 -11.99 -19.91 -8.33
C ASN A 26 -10.86 -20.49 -7.45
N PHE A 27 -10.14 -19.64 -6.70
CA PHE A 27 -8.96 -20.02 -5.90
C PHE A 27 -9.15 -19.90 -4.37
N GLY A 28 -10.34 -19.49 -3.91
CA GLY A 28 -10.69 -19.41 -2.48
C GLY A 28 -9.60 -18.77 -1.59
N ASN A 29 -9.24 -19.46 -0.49
CA ASN A 29 -8.23 -19.02 0.48
C ASN A 29 -6.78 -19.00 -0.05
N LYS A 30 -6.51 -19.48 -1.28
CA LYS A 30 -5.19 -19.40 -1.93
C LYS A 30 -5.03 -18.17 -2.84
N PHE A 31 -5.94 -17.22 -2.75
CA PHE A 31 -5.91 -16.00 -3.57
C PHE A 31 -4.73 -15.08 -3.23
N SER A 32 -4.28 -15.08 -1.98
CA SER A 32 -3.18 -14.24 -1.51
C SER A 32 -1.88 -15.04 -1.37
N PHE A 33 -0.76 -14.43 -1.75
CA PHE A 33 0.58 -14.94 -1.48
C PHE A 33 1.00 -14.75 -0.02
N GLY A 34 0.32 -13.87 0.72
CA GLY A 34 0.67 -13.48 2.07
C GLY A 34 1.96 -12.64 2.15
N GLY A 35 2.15 -12.00 3.30
CA GLY A 35 3.31 -11.15 3.60
C GLY A 35 2.96 -9.81 4.22
N LEU A 36 1.69 -9.39 4.14
CA LEU A 36 1.15 -8.24 4.87
C LEU A 36 -0.06 -8.69 5.70
N ASP A 37 0.06 -8.64 7.02
CA ASP A 37 -0.99 -8.93 7.98
C ASP A 37 -1.98 -7.76 8.07
N ILE A 38 -2.71 -7.55 6.99
CA ILE A 38 -3.72 -6.50 6.85
C ILE A 38 -5.03 -7.07 6.28
N THR A 39 -6.14 -6.40 6.59
CA THR A 39 -7.41 -6.58 5.90
C THR A 39 -7.57 -5.47 4.86
N ILE A 40 -7.75 -5.86 3.60
CA ILE A 40 -7.87 -4.93 2.48
C ILE A 40 -9.21 -5.13 1.73
N CYS A 41 -9.84 -4.02 1.38
CA CYS A 41 -11.09 -3.97 0.63
C CYS A 41 -10.82 -3.56 -0.82
N ARG A 42 -11.30 -4.35 -1.79
CA ARG A 42 -11.27 -3.96 -3.20
C ARG A 42 -12.38 -2.95 -3.51
N ASN A 43 -12.06 -1.92 -4.31
CA ASN A 43 -13.01 -0.91 -4.81
C ASN A 43 -13.90 -0.33 -3.69
N PHE A 44 -13.30 0.15 -2.60
CA PHE A 44 -14.05 0.80 -1.51
C PHE A 44 -14.54 2.20 -1.91
N TYR A 45 -13.73 2.90 -2.71
CA TYR A 45 -14.01 4.25 -3.21
C TYR A 45 -14.98 4.19 -4.40
N GLY A 46 -16.27 4.05 -4.10
CA GLY A 46 -17.36 4.42 -4.99
C GLY A 46 -17.31 3.89 -6.43
N SER A 47 -17.83 4.72 -7.35
CA SER A 47 -17.93 4.39 -8.77
C SER A 47 -16.60 4.61 -9.49
N GLN A 48 -16.52 4.19 -10.75
CA GLN A 48 -15.29 4.16 -11.56
C GLN A 48 -14.59 5.52 -11.73
N ASN A 49 -15.24 6.64 -11.35
CA ASN A 49 -14.79 8.02 -11.55
C ASN A 49 -14.02 8.64 -10.38
N ASP A 50 -13.89 8.00 -9.22
CA ASP A 50 -13.31 8.64 -8.04
C ASP A 50 -11.78 8.48 -7.97
N SER A 51 -11.09 8.94 -9.03
CA SER A 51 -9.63 9.09 -9.03
C SER A 51 -9.23 10.41 -8.41
N PHE A 52 -8.26 10.41 -7.52
CA PHE A 52 -7.80 11.63 -6.86
C PHE A 52 -6.28 11.61 -6.62
N ILE A 53 -5.73 12.79 -6.40
CA ILE A 53 -4.36 12.97 -5.91
C ILE A 53 -4.45 13.47 -4.48
N CYS A 54 -3.73 12.85 -3.56
CA CYS A 54 -3.69 13.24 -2.15
C CYS A 54 -2.27 13.52 -1.68
N SER A 55 -2.14 14.45 -0.74
CA SER A 55 -0.88 14.66 -0.01
C SER A 55 -0.70 13.56 1.04
N LEU A 56 0.50 12.99 1.08
CA LEU A 56 0.88 11.93 2.01
C LEU A 56 1.55 12.52 3.24
N ASN A 57 1.12 12.05 4.40
CA ASN A 57 1.82 12.16 5.66
C ASN A 57 2.72 10.93 5.84
N ILE A 58 4.04 11.12 5.79
CA ILE A 58 5.02 10.04 5.87
C ILE A 58 5.49 9.85 7.31
N ILE A 59 5.52 8.60 7.76
CA ILE A 59 5.94 8.19 9.11
C ILE A 59 7.21 7.33 8.96
N SER A 60 8.31 7.97 8.52
CA SER A 60 9.59 7.30 8.28
C SER A 60 10.74 8.30 8.24
N ASP A 61 11.88 7.94 8.83
CA ASP A 61 13.11 8.75 8.85
C ASP A 61 13.98 8.60 7.59
N SER A 62 13.55 7.79 6.61
CA SER A 62 14.29 7.60 5.36
C SER A 62 14.45 8.90 4.56
N SER A 63 15.69 9.18 4.15
CA SER A 63 16.04 10.32 3.30
C SER A 63 15.41 10.28 1.89
N ALA A 64 14.83 9.14 1.50
CA ALA A 64 14.08 9.01 0.26
C ALA A 64 12.78 9.82 0.27
N PHE A 65 12.19 10.06 1.45
CA PHE A 65 10.95 10.79 1.59
C PHE A 65 11.21 12.27 1.87
N LYS A 66 10.84 13.12 0.90
CA LYS A 66 10.90 14.58 1.02
C LYS A 66 9.58 15.13 1.58
N LYS A 67 9.53 16.42 1.89
CA LYS A 67 8.29 17.10 2.28
C LYS A 67 7.28 17.08 1.13
N ASP A 68 6.00 17.09 1.50
CA ASP A 68 4.85 17.28 0.59
C ASP A 68 4.79 16.27 -0.56
N LEU A 69 5.04 14.99 -0.26
CA LEU A 69 4.82 13.92 -1.24
C LEU A 69 3.34 13.76 -1.54
N THR A 70 3.04 13.52 -2.81
CA THR A 70 1.69 13.25 -3.28
C THR A 70 1.56 11.80 -3.76
N ALA A 71 0.34 11.30 -3.77
CA ALA A 71 -0.02 9.96 -4.25
C ALA A 71 -1.18 10.04 -5.24
N ALA A 72 -1.07 9.31 -6.35
CA ALA A 72 -2.15 9.13 -7.31
C ALA A 72 -2.98 7.89 -6.92
N CYS A 73 -4.17 8.13 -6.39
CA CYS A 73 -5.13 7.11 -5.97
C CYS A 73 -6.16 6.93 -7.07
N ILE A 74 -5.95 5.93 -7.94
CA ILE A 74 -6.87 5.58 -9.01
C ILE A 74 -7.52 4.27 -8.65
N ARG A 75 -8.83 4.29 -8.34
CA ARG A 75 -9.59 3.10 -7.91
C ARG A 75 -8.93 2.33 -6.77
N ALA A 76 -8.22 3.04 -5.89
CA ALA A 76 -7.36 2.47 -4.87
C ALA A 76 -8.12 1.47 -3.97
N PRO A 77 -7.50 0.35 -3.58
CA PRO A 77 -8.02 -0.46 -2.49
C PRO A 77 -7.93 0.32 -1.16
N TYR A 78 -8.75 -0.08 -0.19
CA TYR A 78 -8.74 0.51 1.15
C TYR A 78 -8.22 -0.49 2.17
N ILE A 79 -7.18 -0.13 2.92
CA ILE A 79 -6.68 -0.93 4.05
C ILE A 79 -7.56 -0.59 5.24
N ARG A 80 -8.38 -1.55 5.68
CA ARG A 80 -9.32 -1.34 6.78
C ARG A 80 -8.70 -1.65 8.13
N GLU A 81 -7.94 -2.73 8.22
CA GLU A 81 -7.41 -3.23 9.50
C GLU A 81 -5.95 -3.60 9.37
N ILE A 82 -5.21 -3.29 10.42
CA ILE A 82 -3.89 -3.85 10.71
C ILE A 82 -4.09 -5.01 11.68
N LEU A 83 -3.58 -6.19 11.34
CA LEU A 83 -3.82 -7.43 12.08
C LEU A 83 -2.63 -7.87 12.95
N SER A 84 -1.50 -7.15 12.86
CA SER A 84 -0.27 -7.47 13.58
C SER A 84 0.53 -6.20 13.88
N ASP A 85 1.16 -6.15 15.05
CA ASP A 85 2.08 -5.08 15.47
C ASP A 85 3.38 -5.06 14.64
N GLU A 86 3.67 -6.13 13.89
CA GLU A 86 4.78 -6.15 12.95
C GLU A 86 4.56 -5.24 11.73
N VAL A 87 3.30 -4.89 11.45
CA VAL A 87 2.96 -4.03 10.30
C VAL A 87 3.18 -2.57 10.68
N LYS A 88 4.09 -1.94 9.97
CA LYS A 88 4.40 -0.51 10.10
C LYS A 88 3.60 0.28 9.08
N VAL A 89 2.84 1.27 9.56
CA VAL A 89 2.20 2.26 8.69
C VAL A 89 3.26 3.27 8.26
N LEU A 90 3.58 3.31 6.97
CA LEU A 90 4.60 4.20 6.42
C LEU A 90 4.03 5.53 5.92
N ALA A 91 2.80 5.52 5.42
CA ALA A 91 2.16 6.72 4.91
C ALA A 91 0.66 6.71 5.18
N THR A 92 0.13 7.86 5.57
CA THR A 92 -1.30 8.12 5.68
C THR A 92 -1.71 9.33 4.85
N PHE A 93 -3.00 9.51 4.60
CA PHE A 93 -3.56 10.72 4.02
C PHE A 93 -4.93 11.02 4.61
N SER A 94 -5.38 12.26 4.45
CA SER A 94 -6.74 12.67 4.77
C SER A 94 -7.48 12.99 3.48
N HIS A 95 -8.74 12.59 3.39
CA HIS A 95 -9.59 12.88 2.24
C HIS A 95 -10.97 13.33 2.71
N GLU A 96 -11.51 14.39 2.11
CA GLU A 96 -12.78 15.00 2.55
C GLU A 96 -13.93 14.00 2.60
N SER A 97 -14.07 13.17 1.55
CA SER A 97 -15.15 12.18 1.46
C SER A 97 -14.95 10.91 2.29
N TYR A 98 -13.70 10.57 2.66
CA TYR A 98 -13.38 9.25 3.23
C TYR A 98 -12.80 9.32 4.64
N GLY A 99 -12.57 10.54 5.14
CA GLY A 99 -12.10 10.80 6.49
C GLY A 99 -10.59 11.00 6.61
N PRO A 100 -10.13 11.28 7.83
CA PRO A 100 -8.71 11.46 8.14
C PRO A 100 -7.99 10.11 8.32
N ASN A 101 -6.66 10.15 8.29
CA ASN A 101 -5.77 9.04 8.68
C ASN A 101 -5.96 7.73 7.89
N ILE A 102 -6.30 7.84 6.61
CA ILE A 102 -6.40 6.71 5.70
C ILE A 102 -5.00 6.17 5.41
N ILE A 103 -4.83 4.86 5.51
CA ILE A 103 -3.53 4.20 5.30
C ILE A 103 -3.23 4.12 3.79
N ALA A 104 -2.15 4.77 3.36
CA ALA A 104 -1.68 4.76 1.98
C ALA A 104 -0.57 3.73 1.72
N ALA A 105 0.32 3.54 2.69
CA ALA A 105 1.44 2.62 2.58
C ALA A 105 1.70 1.88 3.89
N VAL A 106 2.03 0.60 3.77
CA VAL A 106 2.40 -0.28 4.88
C VAL A 106 3.63 -1.08 4.53
N GLU A 107 4.35 -1.49 5.56
CA GLU A 107 5.52 -2.35 5.45
C GLU A 107 5.49 -3.41 6.55
N GLN A 108 5.80 -4.66 6.20
CA GLN A 108 6.02 -5.72 7.17
C GLN A 108 7.19 -6.57 6.69
N ASN A 109 8.20 -6.74 7.53
CA ASN A 109 9.39 -7.52 7.23
C ASN A 109 10.02 -7.12 5.88
N ASN A 110 10.03 -8.02 4.90
CA ASN A 110 10.56 -7.80 3.55
C ASN A 110 9.52 -7.32 2.52
N CYS A 111 8.27 -7.07 2.94
CA CYS A 111 7.16 -6.67 2.09
C CYS A 111 6.82 -5.20 2.27
N LEU A 112 6.69 -4.48 1.14
CA LEU A 112 6.23 -3.11 1.05
C LEU A 112 4.95 -3.07 0.21
N GLY A 113 3.88 -2.49 0.75
CA GLY A 113 2.59 -2.36 0.08
C GLY A 113 2.13 -0.91 -0.01
N THR A 114 1.72 -0.47 -1.20
CA THR A 114 1.08 0.84 -1.43
C THR A 114 -0.29 0.67 -2.08
N VAL A 115 -1.28 1.47 -1.66
CA VAL A 115 -2.63 1.47 -2.28
C VAL A 115 -2.73 2.40 -3.50
N PHE A 116 -1.74 3.27 -3.68
CA PHE A 116 -1.63 4.22 -4.78
C PHE A 116 -0.61 3.77 -5.83
N HIS A 117 -0.56 4.52 -6.93
CA HIS A 117 0.35 4.32 -8.06
C HIS A 117 1.55 5.28 -8.00
N PRO A 118 2.68 4.89 -7.38
CA PRO A 118 3.86 5.75 -7.29
C PRO A 118 4.51 6.05 -8.65
N GLU A 119 4.21 5.29 -9.70
CA GLU A 119 4.73 5.52 -11.05
C GLU A 119 4.00 6.62 -11.84
N LEU A 120 2.82 7.04 -11.41
CA LEU A 120 2.01 8.02 -12.15
C LEU A 120 2.34 9.47 -11.79
N LEU A 121 3.26 9.67 -10.83
CA LEU A 121 3.74 10.97 -10.40
C LEU A 121 5.23 11.10 -10.72
N PRO A 122 5.74 12.32 -10.93
CA PRO A 122 7.12 12.54 -11.38
C PRO A 122 8.19 12.25 -10.32
N HIS A 123 7.81 12.17 -9.04
CA HIS A 123 8.75 11.85 -7.96
C HIS A 123 8.94 10.33 -7.81
N THR A 124 10.12 9.93 -7.36
CA THR A 124 10.54 8.53 -7.28
C THR A 124 10.77 8.05 -5.84
N ALA A 125 10.14 8.71 -4.86
CA ALA A 125 10.43 8.52 -3.44
C ALA A 125 10.27 7.05 -2.98
N PHE A 126 9.15 6.41 -3.36
CA PHE A 126 8.88 5.01 -3.00
C PHE A 126 9.77 4.02 -3.75
N GLN A 127 10.15 4.34 -5.00
CA GLN A 127 11.10 3.56 -5.79
C GLN A 127 12.49 3.60 -5.14
N GLN A 128 12.95 4.78 -4.74
CA GLN A 128 14.23 4.97 -4.04
C GLN A 128 14.22 4.29 -2.67
N TYR A 129 13.12 4.42 -1.92
CA TYR A 129 12.94 3.74 -0.64
C TYR A 129 13.06 2.22 -0.80
N PHE A 130 12.37 1.65 -1.78
CA PHE A 130 12.45 0.21 -2.04
C PHE A 130 13.84 -0.23 -2.53
N TYR A 131 14.52 0.58 -3.34
CA TYR A 131 15.90 0.31 -3.74
C TYR A 131 16.84 0.19 -2.55
N GLU A 132 16.79 1.14 -1.60
CA GLU A 132 17.61 1.07 -0.39
C GLU A 132 17.23 -0.13 0.48
N LYS A 133 15.95 -0.50 0.55
CA LYS A 133 15.52 -1.72 1.25
C LYS A 133 16.14 -2.98 0.64
N VAL A 134 16.11 -3.11 -0.69
CA VAL A 134 16.71 -4.25 -1.42
C VAL A 134 18.22 -4.27 -1.23
N LYS A 135 18.88 -3.11 -1.30
CA LYS A 135 20.31 -2.96 -1.07
C LYS A 135 20.68 -3.44 0.33
N ASN A 136 19.98 -2.98 1.36
CA ASN A 136 20.23 -3.38 2.76
C ASN A 136 19.98 -4.89 2.98
N TYR A 137 18.98 -5.46 2.31
CA TYR A 137 18.74 -6.90 2.35
C TYR A 137 19.90 -7.72 1.79
N LYS A 138 20.59 -7.22 0.76
CA LYS A 138 21.76 -7.90 0.16
C LYS A 138 22.99 -7.87 1.06
N TYR A 139 23.08 -6.87 1.95
CA TYR A 139 24.21 -6.67 2.87
C TYR A 139 23.93 -7.18 4.30
N SER A 140 22.76 -7.76 4.55
CA SER A 140 22.42 -8.49 5.78
C SER A 140 22.73 -9.98 5.61
#